data_AF-A0A970H167-F1
#
_entry.id   AF-A0A970H167-F1
#
_cell.length_a   1.000
_cell.length_b   1.000
_cell.length_c   1.000
_cell.angle_alpha   90.00
_cell.angle_beta   90.00
_cell.angle_gamma   90.00
#
_symmetry.space_group_name_H-M   'P 1'
#
loop_
_entity.id
_entity.type
_entity.pdbx_description
1 polymer ?
#
loop_
_entity_poly.entity_id
_entity_poly.type
_entity_poly.pdbx_seq_one_letter_code
_entity_poly.pdbx_strand_id
1 'polypeptide(L)'
;MRGRLRLANIIIAAIVFILFISAVSFGQEPTDLEIKFGSDKSVTVKVIDDFSDSGPPDKVWRDGFVEMRDGKIYCEGVNIADCYLVEVPQANANKSLYAEAEYIGFEVQNECDGDIYYCFQGVIDGQDAFTSPQGEKDIILVDKNGYMHEVVFSETEAIYSRYGFIIPEGFDGYVFIPTERITRLGSWQTPIWHSDVTIEGVGVHVSTGENPYPGVDASYVEFWIDNFFVFSGEFPEYEAPETPVPTNTPTPTPTSTPKDTPTPQKSAESTQKPDETKTDDDKFPIVPVVIGAAVLVAAAVVVVIIFKKKK
;
A
#
# COMPACT_ATOMS: atom_id res chain seq x y z
N MET A 1 -57.90 -21.93 18.76
CA MET A 1 -56.70 -22.81 18.64
C MET A 1 -55.84 -22.53 17.40
N ARG A 2 -56.40 -22.32 16.19
CA ARG A 2 -55.61 -22.11 14.95
C ARG A 2 -54.66 -20.89 14.95
N GLY A 3 -54.96 -19.82 15.68
CA GLY A 3 -54.10 -18.62 15.73
C GLY A 3 -52.80 -18.80 16.53
N ARG A 4 -52.82 -19.60 17.60
CA ARG A 4 -51.63 -19.85 18.45
C ARG A 4 -50.60 -20.74 17.76
N LEU A 5 -51.06 -21.67 16.91
CA LEU A 5 -50.18 -22.56 16.14
C LEU A 5 -49.40 -21.81 15.03
N ARG A 6 -50.01 -20.77 14.44
CA ARG A 6 -49.34 -19.92 13.42
C ARG A 6 -48.26 -19.03 14.04
N LEU A 7 -48.50 -18.48 15.23
CA LEU A 7 -47.52 -17.64 15.92
C LEU A 7 -46.30 -18.45 16.38
N ALA A 8 -46.52 -19.66 16.91
CA ALA A 8 -45.42 -20.56 17.30
C ALA A 8 -44.54 -20.96 16.11
N ASN A 9 -45.14 -21.27 14.95
CA ASN A 9 -44.38 -21.62 13.75
C ASN A 9 -43.60 -20.44 13.17
N ILE A 10 -44.12 -19.21 13.25
CA ILE A 10 -43.40 -18.00 12.81
C ILE A 10 -42.22 -17.70 13.75
N ILE A 11 -42.39 -17.88 15.07
CA ILE A 11 -41.31 -17.67 16.04
C ILE A 11 -40.22 -18.74 15.87
N ILE A 12 -40.57 -20.00 15.66
CA ILE A 12 -39.60 -21.07 15.39
C ILE A 12 -38.87 -20.82 14.07
N ALA A 13 -39.58 -20.40 13.01
CA ALA A 13 -38.95 -20.04 11.74
C ALA A 13 -38.01 -18.83 11.89
N ALA A 14 -38.38 -17.81 12.68
CA ALA A 14 -37.52 -16.66 12.96
C ALA A 14 -36.28 -17.05 13.80
N ILE A 15 -36.42 -17.94 14.78
CA ILE A 15 -35.29 -18.44 15.57
C ILE A 15 -34.36 -19.30 14.72
N VAL A 16 -34.89 -20.14 13.83
CA VAL A 16 -34.08 -20.90 12.86
C VAL A 16 -33.40 -19.97 11.87
N PHE A 17 -34.07 -18.91 11.39
CA PHE A 17 -33.47 -17.92 10.50
C PHE A 17 -32.39 -17.07 11.18
N ILE A 18 -32.57 -16.72 12.46
CA ILE A 18 -31.55 -16.04 13.28
C ILE A 18 -30.38 -16.98 13.60
N LEU A 19 -30.64 -18.27 13.84
CA LEU A 19 -29.59 -19.29 14.03
C LEU A 19 -28.82 -19.61 12.75
N PHE A 20 -29.42 -19.41 11.57
CA PHE A 20 -28.73 -19.51 10.27
C PHE A 20 -27.95 -18.23 9.91
N ILE A 21 -28.29 -17.08 10.51
CA ILE A 21 -27.48 -15.85 10.39
C ILE A 21 -26.34 -15.84 11.43
N SER A 22 -26.46 -16.61 12.52
CA SER A 22 -25.29 -17.02 13.33
C SER A 22 -24.57 -18.21 12.70
N ALA A 23 -24.43 -18.21 11.37
CA ALA A 23 -23.26 -18.84 10.78
C ALA A 23 -22.08 -18.10 11.39
N VAL A 24 -21.50 -18.74 12.41
CA VAL A 24 -20.11 -18.56 12.82
C VAL A 24 -19.35 -18.16 11.56
N SER A 25 -18.74 -16.97 11.55
CA SER A 25 -17.70 -16.68 10.58
C SER A 25 -16.62 -17.72 10.86
N PHE A 26 -16.75 -18.89 10.21
CA PHE A 26 -15.63 -19.77 10.03
C PHE A 26 -14.60 -18.88 9.36
N GLY A 27 -13.57 -18.51 10.11
CA GLY A 27 -12.51 -17.63 9.59
C GLY A 27 -12.07 -18.17 8.25
N GLN A 28 -11.82 -17.26 7.31
CA GLN A 28 -11.33 -17.66 6.00
C GLN A 28 -10.06 -18.50 6.21
N GLU A 29 -10.05 -19.72 5.65
CA GLU A 29 -8.87 -20.57 5.70
C GLU A 29 -7.69 -19.80 5.09
N PRO A 30 -6.49 -19.85 5.69
CA PRO A 30 -5.33 -19.15 5.18
C PRO A 30 -5.03 -19.58 3.75
N THR A 31 -4.79 -18.61 2.88
CA THR A 31 -4.48 -18.88 1.48
C THR A 31 -2.97 -19.10 1.31
N ASP A 32 -2.60 -20.11 0.53
CA ASP A 32 -1.21 -20.31 0.10
C ASP A 32 -0.83 -19.27 -0.95
N LEU A 33 0.21 -18.50 -0.65
CA LEU A 33 0.81 -17.55 -1.59
C LEU A 33 2.22 -18.03 -1.92
N GLU A 34 2.46 -18.29 -3.20
CA GLU A 34 3.78 -18.67 -3.72
C GLU A 34 4.57 -17.40 -4.08
N ILE A 35 5.71 -17.22 -3.41
CA ILE A 35 6.61 -16.09 -3.60
C ILE A 35 7.89 -16.61 -4.27
N LYS A 36 8.24 -16.03 -5.42
CA LYS A 36 9.51 -16.34 -6.09
C LYS A 36 10.68 -15.94 -5.20
N PHE A 37 11.72 -16.76 -5.20
CA PHE A 37 12.91 -16.53 -4.40
C PHE A 37 14.14 -17.00 -5.19
N GLY A 38 14.83 -16.05 -5.82
CA GLY A 38 15.90 -16.36 -6.76
C GLY A 38 15.41 -16.77 -8.15
N SER A 39 16.28 -17.44 -8.89
CA SER A 39 16.12 -17.78 -10.31
C SER A 39 15.02 -18.81 -10.59
N ASP A 40 14.92 -19.87 -9.78
CA ASP A 40 14.05 -21.03 -10.05
C ASP A 40 13.36 -21.61 -8.80
N LYS A 41 13.47 -20.94 -7.65
CA LYS A 41 12.92 -21.39 -6.37
C LYS A 41 11.77 -20.50 -5.93
N SER A 42 10.94 -21.03 -5.06
CA SER A 42 9.85 -20.31 -4.42
C SER A 42 9.71 -20.72 -2.97
N VAL A 43 9.10 -19.84 -2.19
CA VAL A 43 8.62 -20.13 -0.84
C VAL A 43 7.10 -20.00 -0.83
N THR A 44 6.42 -20.85 -0.06
CA THR A 44 4.97 -20.76 0.14
C THR A 44 4.70 -20.20 1.52
N VAL A 45 3.98 -19.07 1.58
CA VAL A 45 3.54 -18.43 2.82
C VAL A 45 2.05 -18.62 3.04
N LYS A 46 1.60 -18.46 4.28
CA LYS A 46 0.18 -18.51 4.64
C LYS A 46 -0.35 -17.09 4.84
N VAL A 47 -1.15 -16.60 3.90
CA VAL A 47 -1.88 -15.33 4.04
C VAL A 47 -2.99 -15.54 5.07
N ILE A 48 -2.90 -14.80 6.18
CA ILE A 48 -3.83 -14.91 7.32
C ILE A 48 -4.84 -13.76 7.34
N ASP A 49 -4.57 -12.67 6.61
CA ASP A 49 -5.52 -11.59 6.36
C ASP A 49 -5.16 -10.90 5.03
N ASP A 50 -6.15 -10.69 4.16
CA ASP A 50 -6.02 -9.99 2.87
C ASP A 50 -6.62 -8.58 2.92
N PHE A 51 -6.99 -8.10 4.11
CA PHE A 51 -7.61 -6.82 4.40
C PHE A 51 -8.95 -6.53 3.71
N SER A 52 -9.54 -7.51 3.00
CA SER A 52 -10.79 -7.32 2.27
C SER A 52 -11.99 -7.03 3.18
N ASP A 53 -11.94 -7.52 4.43
CA ASP A 53 -12.93 -7.31 5.47
C ASP A 53 -12.51 -6.25 6.51
N SER A 54 -11.34 -5.62 6.35
CA SER A 54 -10.82 -4.68 7.33
C SER A 54 -11.62 -3.38 7.39
N GLY A 55 -11.80 -2.88 8.61
CA GLY A 55 -12.36 -1.56 8.86
C GLY A 55 -11.41 -0.41 8.46
N PRO A 56 -11.86 0.85 8.53
CA PRO A 56 -10.99 1.99 8.30
C PRO A 56 -9.84 2.01 9.32
N PRO A 57 -8.66 2.54 8.95
CA PRO A 57 -7.55 2.67 9.88
C PRO A 57 -7.91 3.54 11.09
N ASP A 58 -7.47 3.11 12.27
CA ASP A 58 -7.56 3.83 13.53
C ASP A 58 -6.16 4.20 14.02
N LYS A 59 -6.09 5.17 14.95
CA LYS A 59 -4.83 5.68 15.51
C LYS A 59 -3.86 6.22 14.44
N VAL A 60 -4.40 6.88 13.41
CA VAL A 60 -3.60 7.62 12.42
C VAL A 60 -2.96 8.84 13.09
N TRP A 61 -1.67 9.05 12.84
CA TRP A 61 -0.89 10.12 13.47
C TRP A 61 -0.10 10.91 12.42
N ARG A 62 0.15 12.21 12.69
CA ARG A 62 0.89 13.16 11.84
C ARG A 62 0.20 13.52 10.50
N ASP A 63 0.98 14.15 9.61
CA ASP A 63 0.52 14.95 8.48
C ASP A 63 0.18 14.13 7.21
N GLY A 64 0.36 12.81 7.24
CA GLY A 64 -0.12 11.90 6.19
C GLY A 64 -1.48 11.30 6.53
N PHE A 65 -2.02 10.52 5.60
CA PHE A 65 -3.21 9.74 5.83
C PHE A 65 -2.99 8.27 5.43
N VAL A 66 -3.69 7.40 6.15
CA VAL A 66 -3.75 5.97 5.88
C VAL A 66 -5.22 5.62 5.72
N GLU A 67 -5.58 4.94 4.64
CA GLU A 67 -6.96 4.52 4.38
C GLU A 67 -7.02 3.16 3.68
N MET A 68 -8.19 2.53 3.68
CA MET A 68 -8.42 1.33 2.88
C MET A 68 -8.82 1.72 1.45
N ARG A 69 -8.08 1.25 0.45
CA ARG A 69 -8.40 1.40 -0.97
C ARG A 69 -8.36 0.03 -1.64
N ASP A 70 -9.46 -0.36 -2.30
CA ASP A 70 -9.57 -1.63 -3.02
C ASP A 70 -9.15 -2.87 -2.20
N GLY A 71 -9.47 -2.87 -0.90
CA GLY A 71 -9.10 -3.96 0.02
C GLY A 71 -7.64 -3.95 0.45
N LYS A 72 -6.90 -2.86 0.23
CA LYS A 72 -5.48 -2.71 0.62
C LYS A 72 -5.30 -1.51 1.53
N ILE A 73 -4.23 -1.50 2.32
CA ILE A 73 -3.83 -0.32 3.08
C ILE A 73 -3.08 0.60 2.14
N TYR A 74 -3.58 1.82 1.98
CA TYR A 74 -2.95 2.89 1.22
C TYR A 74 -2.44 3.97 2.15
N CYS A 75 -1.20 4.41 1.91
CA CYS A 75 -0.52 5.44 2.67
C CYS A 75 -0.12 6.58 1.73
N GLU A 76 -0.48 7.82 2.08
CA GLU A 76 -0.06 9.02 1.36
C GLU A 76 0.32 10.14 2.33
N GLY A 77 1.37 10.90 2.00
CA GLY A 77 1.79 12.03 2.82
C GLY A 77 2.95 12.81 2.23
N VAL A 78 3.22 13.99 2.77
CA VAL A 78 4.38 14.80 2.32
C VAL A 78 5.69 14.24 2.85
N ASN A 79 5.76 13.95 4.15
CA ASN A 79 6.97 13.40 4.76
C ASN A 79 6.75 12.05 5.45
N ILE A 80 5.49 11.75 5.78
CA ILE A 80 5.16 10.63 6.65
C ILE A 80 3.72 10.21 6.42
N ALA A 81 3.47 8.91 6.52
CA ALA A 81 2.16 8.32 6.79
C ALA A 81 2.32 7.32 7.95
N ASP A 82 1.49 7.46 8.99
CA ASP A 82 1.64 6.72 10.24
C ASP A 82 0.26 6.24 10.72
N CYS A 83 0.14 4.93 10.92
CA CYS A 83 -1.03 4.27 11.49
C CYS A 83 -0.59 3.11 12.37
N TYR A 84 -1.27 2.92 13.50
CA TYR A 84 -0.99 1.83 14.43
C TYR A 84 -1.95 0.66 14.29
N LEU A 85 -3.14 0.89 13.72
CA LEU A 85 -4.22 -0.08 13.78
C LEU A 85 -5.09 -0.04 12.53
N VAL A 86 -4.88 -1.03 11.68
CA VAL A 86 -5.85 -1.57 10.73
C VAL A 86 -6.25 -2.93 11.27
N GLU A 87 -7.54 -3.11 11.54
CA GLU A 87 -8.05 -4.38 12.08
C GLU A 87 -7.77 -5.52 11.10
N VAL A 88 -7.33 -6.65 11.63
CA VAL A 88 -7.09 -7.89 10.86
C VAL A 88 -8.08 -8.97 11.32
N PRO A 89 -9.36 -8.87 10.89
CA PRO A 89 -10.44 -9.69 11.43
C PRO A 89 -10.25 -11.20 11.16
N GLN A 90 -9.51 -11.58 10.12
CA GLN A 90 -9.25 -12.97 9.77
C GLN A 90 -7.98 -13.52 10.44
N ALA A 91 -7.02 -12.67 10.79
CA ALA A 91 -5.73 -13.11 11.33
C ALA A 91 -5.87 -14.01 12.57
N ASN A 92 -6.65 -13.58 13.57
CA ASN A 92 -6.76 -14.30 14.84
C ASN A 92 -7.55 -15.61 14.75
N ALA A 93 -8.32 -15.85 13.68
CA ALA A 93 -8.93 -17.15 13.43
C ALA A 93 -7.88 -18.24 13.14
N ASN A 94 -6.68 -17.81 12.73
CA ASN A 94 -5.58 -18.64 12.26
C ASN A 94 -4.41 -18.70 13.26
N LYS A 95 -4.67 -18.38 14.54
CA LYS A 95 -3.69 -18.36 15.65
C LYS A 95 -2.83 -19.62 15.78
N SER A 96 -3.33 -20.79 15.37
CA SER A 96 -2.55 -22.03 15.40
C SER A 96 -1.26 -21.96 14.58
N LEU A 97 -1.19 -21.06 13.57
CA LEU A 97 0.02 -20.86 12.78
C LEU A 97 1.12 -20.07 13.51
N TYR A 98 0.78 -19.32 14.58
CA TYR A 98 1.73 -18.41 15.24
C TYR A 98 2.81 -19.15 16.03
N ALA A 99 2.51 -20.37 16.49
CA ALA A 99 3.43 -21.19 17.26
C ALA A 99 4.69 -21.58 16.48
N GLU A 100 4.56 -21.73 15.17
CA GLU A 100 5.65 -22.12 14.28
C GLU A 100 6.14 -20.95 13.42
N ALA A 101 5.44 -19.81 13.43
CA ALA A 101 5.79 -18.64 12.63
C ALA A 101 7.15 -18.07 13.04
N GLU A 102 8.10 -18.13 12.11
CA GLU A 102 9.42 -17.50 12.24
C GLU A 102 9.40 -16.06 11.70
N TYR A 103 8.51 -15.78 10.73
CA TYR A 103 8.33 -14.47 10.14
C TYR A 103 6.85 -14.12 10.08
N ILE A 104 6.57 -12.83 10.26
CA ILE A 104 5.39 -12.19 9.67
C ILE A 104 5.80 -11.48 8.39
N GLY A 105 4.85 -11.16 7.52
CA GLY A 105 5.17 -10.36 6.35
C GLY A 105 3.97 -9.79 5.63
N PHE A 106 4.29 -9.01 4.61
CA PHE A 106 3.34 -8.26 3.80
C PHE A 106 3.78 -8.22 2.35
N GLU A 107 2.82 -8.16 1.43
CA GLU A 107 3.06 -7.61 0.10
C GLU A 107 3.08 -6.08 0.22
N VAL A 108 4.09 -5.44 -0.37
CA VAL A 108 4.24 -3.99 -0.32
C VAL A 108 4.64 -3.43 -1.68
N GLN A 109 4.23 -2.18 -1.92
CA GLN A 109 4.61 -1.44 -3.11
C GLN A 109 5.03 -0.02 -2.73
N ASN A 110 6.26 0.34 -3.08
CA ASN A 110 6.77 1.70 -2.97
C ASN A 110 6.52 2.45 -4.29
N GLU A 111 5.51 3.33 -4.31
CA GLU A 111 5.20 4.21 -5.45
C GLU A 111 5.76 5.63 -5.27
N CYS A 112 6.59 5.86 -4.24
CA CYS A 112 7.30 7.11 -4.07
C CYS A 112 8.32 7.35 -5.20
N ASP A 113 8.80 8.59 -5.33
CA ASP A 113 9.86 9.00 -6.27
C ASP A 113 11.28 8.79 -5.73
N GLY A 114 11.44 7.92 -4.73
CA GLY A 114 12.71 7.60 -4.13
C GLY A 114 12.59 6.50 -3.06
N ASP A 115 13.71 6.25 -2.41
CA ASP A 115 13.79 5.35 -1.26
C ASP A 115 12.98 5.92 -0.09
N ILE A 116 12.36 5.04 0.70
CA ILE A 116 11.66 5.42 1.93
C ILE A 116 12.07 4.55 3.10
N TYR A 117 11.80 5.03 4.31
CA TYR A 117 11.85 4.21 5.50
C TYR A 117 10.50 3.56 5.78
N TYR A 118 10.54 2.26 6.04
CA TYR A 118 9.41 1.48 6.53
C TYR A 118 9.72 0.93 7.93
N CYS A 119 8.73 1.01 8.81
CA CYS A 119 8.68 0.25 10.06
C CYS A 119 7.29 -0.37 10.18
N PHE A 120 7.23 -1.68 10.47
CA PHE A 120 5.97 -2.27 10.89
C PHE A 120 5.57 -1.64 12.23
N GLN A 121 4.31 -1.23 12.32
CA GLN A 121 3.66 -0.85 13.56
C GLN A 121 2.46 -1.78 13.78
N GLY A 122 1.94 -1.88 14.98
CA GLY A 122 0.74 -2.69 15.21
C GLY A 122 0.30 -2.68 16.66
N VAL A 123 -0.76 -3.42 16.94
CA VAL A 123 -1.22 -3.68 18.31
C VAL A 123 -1.30 -5.18 18.53
N ILE A 124 -0.44 -5.69 19.41
CA ILE A 124 -0.35 -7.10 19.78
C ILE A 124 -0.54 -7.23 21.29
N ASP A 125 -1.52 -8.02 21.71
CA ASP A 125 -1.92 -8.23 23.11
C ASP A 125 -2.14 -6.92 23.91
N GLY A 126 -2.77 -5.95 23.28
CA GLY A 126 -3.03 -4.62 23.83
C GLY A 126 -1.81 -3.71 23.92
N GLN A 127 -0.69 -4.08 23.29
CA GLN A 127 0.59 -3.37 23.33
C GLN A 127 0.92 -2.86 21.94
N ASP A 128 1.55 -1.69 21.84
CA ASP A 128 2.14 -1.25 20.58
C ASP A 128 3.32 -2.18 20.20
N ALA A 129 3.35 -2.57 18.93
CA ALA A 129 4.34 -3.47 18.34
C ALA A 129 5.12 -2.73 17.25
N PHE A 130 6.45 -2.91 17.22
CA PHE A 130 7.35 -2.23 16.28
C PHE A 130 8.45 -3.15 15.78
N THR A 131 8.94 -2.90 14.57
CA THR A 131 10.17 -3.54 14.07
C THR A 131 11.41 -3.06 14.84
N SER A 132 12.25 -4.01 15.25
CA SER A 132 13.56 -3.77 15.85
C SER A 132 14.70 -4.03 14.85
N PRO A 133 15.80 -3.24 14.91
CA PRO A 133 17.02 -3.56 14.18
C PRO A 133 17.81 -4.71 14.82
N GLN A 134 17.36 -5.20 15.99
CA GLN A 134 18.01 -6.26 16.76
C GLN A 134 17.30 -7.59 16.52
N GLY A 135 18.08 -8.62 16.21
CA GLY A 135 17.62 -9.98 15.96
C GLY A 135 18.77 -10.81 15.39
N GLU A 136 18.66 -12.13 15.50
CA GLU A 136 19.62 -13.07 14.90
C GLU A 136 19.31 -13.30 13.42
N LYS A 137 18.03 -13.37 13.05
CA LYS A 137 17.56 -13.54 11.67
C LYS A 137 17.44 -12.20 10.96
N ASP A 138 17.73 -12.18 9.66
CA ASP A 138 17.61 -10.98 8.84
C ASP A 138 16.16 -10.72 8.41
N ILE A 139 15.83 -9.45 8.18
CA ILE A 139 14.64 -9.12 7.40
C ILE A 139 14.93 -9.49 5.94
N ILE A 140 13.92 -10.01 5.25
CA ILE A 140 14.04 -10.36 3.82
C ILE A 140 13.17 -9.40 3.01
N LEU A 141 13.78 -8.80 2.00
CA LEU A 141 13.10 -8.06 0.93
C LEU A 141 13.28 -8.85 -0.36
N VAL A 142 12.17 -9.28 -0.96
CA VAL A 142 12.19 -9.98 -2.26
C VAL A 142 11.12 -9.42 -3.17
N ASP A 143 11.51 -8.99 -4.37
CA ASP A 143 10.54 -8.46 -5.33
C ASP A 143 9.73 -9.58 -6.01
N LYS A 144 8.67 -9.21 -6.73
CA LYS A 144 7.82 -10.18 -7.46
C LYS A 144 8.52 -10.98 -8.55
N ASN A 145 9.73 -10.59 -8.95
CA ASN A 145 10.57 -11.34 -9.89
C ASN A 145 11.52 -12.31 -9.18
N GLY A 146 11.58 -12.28 -7.85
CA GLY A 146 12.43 -13.14 -7.04
C GLY A 146 13.79 -12.55 -6.73
N TYR A 147 14.06 -11.27 -7.04
CA TYR A 147 15.32 -10.63 -6.67
C TYR A 147 15.28 -10.24 -5.18
N MET A 148 16.29 -10.67 -4.44
CA MET A 148 16.52 -10.20 -3.08
C MET A 148 17.19 -8.82 -3.08
N HIS A 149 16.71 -7.96 -2.19
CA HIS A 149 17.26 -6.62 -1.96
C HIS A 149 17.95 -6.57 -0.60
N GLU A 150 19.00 -5.76 -0.52
CA GLU A 150 19.70 -5.50 0.75
C GLU A 150 18.77 -4.73 1.70
N VAL A 151 18.72 -5.15 2.96
CA VAL A 151 18.00 -4.43 4.00
C VAL A 151 18.96 -3.50 4.72
N VAL A 152 18.73 -2.20 4.61
CA VAL A 152 19.49 -1.17 5.31
C VAL A 152 18.62 -0.51 6.37
N PHE A 153 18.98 -0.67 7.64
CA PHE A 153 18.30 -0.03 8.77
C PHE A 153 18.80 1.39 9.02
N SER A 154 17.93 2.22 9.61
CA SER A 154 18.35 3.47 10.23
C SER A 154 19.32 3.21 11.38
N GLU A 155 20.40 3.97 11.47
CA GLU A 155 21.41 3.77 12.52
C GLU A 155 20.92 4.24 13.90
N THR A 156 19.93 5.12 13.91
CA THR A 156 19.33 5.69 15.11
C THR A 156 17.81 5.62 15.04
N GLU A 157 17.17 5.78 16.19
CA GLU A 157 15.73 6.00 16.31
C GLU A 157 15.30 7.40 15.79
N ALA A 158 15.99 7.94 14.78
CA ALA A 158 15.76 9.28 14.24
C ALA A 158 14.42 9.42 13.51
N ILE A 159 13.77 8.30 13.20
CA ILE A 159 12.48 8.29 12.52
C ILE A 159 11.38 8.32 13.58
N TYR A 160 11.27 9.47 14.25
CA TYR A 160 10.29 9.69 15.31
C TYR A 160 10.34 8.65 16.43
N SER A 161 11.54 8.41 16.96
CA SER A 161 11.81 7.42 18.03
C SER A 161 11.58 5.97 17.60
N ARG A 162 11.66 5.68 16.30
CA ARG A 162 11.54 4.32 15.75
C ARG A 162 12.75 4.01 14.87
N TYR A 163 13.07 2.73 14.79
CA TYR A 163 13.92 2.20 13.74
C TYR A 163 13.07 1.83 12.53
N GLY A 164 13.57 2.15 11.35
CA GLY A 164 12.98 1.71 10.08
C GLY A 164 14.07 1.16 9.19
N PHE A 165 13.68 0.37 8.19
CA PHE A 165 14.58 -0.07 7.13
C PHE A 165 14.12 0.47 5.78
N ILE A 166 15.06 0.59 4.86
CA ILE A 166 14.83 1.19 3.55
C ILE A 166 14.03 0.22 2.67
N ILE A 167 12.97 0.72 2.04
CA ILE A 167 12.34 0.09 0.88
C ILE A 167 12.77 0.90 -0.36
N PRO A 168 13.41 0.25 -1.36
CA PRO A 168 13.90 0.94 -2.55
C PRO A 168 12.80 1.62 -3.38
N GLU A 169 13.14 2.68 -4.10
CA GLU A 169 12.28 3.28 -5.13
C GLU A 169 11.72 2.21 -6.08
N GLY A 170 10.40 2.23 -6.32
CA GLY A 170 9.74 1.33 -7.27
C GLY A 170 9.70 -0.14 -6.85
N PHE A 171 10.06 -0.46 -5.60
CA PHE A 171 9.96 -1.82 -5.08
C PHE A 171 8.50 -2.30 -5.09
N ASP A 172 8.28 -3.48 -5.69
CA ASP A 172 6.98 -4.17 -5.69
C ASP A 172 7.24 -5.65 -5.35
N GLY A 173 6.88 -6.05 -4.14
CA GLY A 173 7.40 -7.28 -3.57
C GLY A 173 6.88 -7.62 -2.18
N TYR A 174 7.67 -8.39 -1.47
CA TYR A 174 7.31 -8.95 -0.17
C TYR A 174 8.38 -8.64 0.86
N VAL A 175 7.91 -8.27 2.05
CA VAL A 175 8.72 -8.04 3.25
C VAL A 175 8.48 -9.19 4.20
N PHE A 176 9.55 -9.83 4.68
CA PHE A 176 9.49 -10.80 5.77
C PHE A 176 10.23 -10.24 6.98
N ILE A 177 9.51 -10.07 8.09
CA ILE A 177 10.04 -9.57 9.35
C ILE A 177 10.08 -10.73 10.34
N PRO A 178 11.27 -11.14 10.83
CA PRO A 178 11.37 -12.16 11.86
C PRO A 178 10.51 -11.80 13.07
N THR A 179 9.79 -12.78 13.61
CA THR A 179 8.92 -12.59 14.77
C THR A 179 9.70 -12.12 16.01
N GLU A 180 10.98 -12.51 16.11
CA GLU A 180 11.90 -12.02 17.15
C GLU A 180 12.26 -10.53 17.04
N ARG A 181 12.06 -9.91 15.87
CA ARG A 181 12.27 -8.47 15.66
C ARG A 181 11.03 -7.64 15.99
N ILE A 182 9.92 -8.27 16.40
CA ILE A 182 8.71 -7.56 16.82
C ILE A 182 8.82 -7.27 18.31
N THR A 183 8.96 -5.99 18.66
CA THR A 183 9.27 -5.52 20.01
C THR A 183 8.38 -4.33 20.39
N ARG A 184 8.62 -3.74 21.56
CA ARG A 184 7.95 -2.49 21.99
C ARG A 184 8.89 -1.31 21.85
N LEU A 185 8.30 -0.14 21.69
CA LEU A 185 9.00 1.15 21.76
C LEU A 185 9.83 1.23 23.04
N GLY A 186 11.13 1.48 22.90
CA GLY A 186 12.07 1.57 24.03
C GLY A 186 12.45 0.23 24.69
N SER A 187 12.01 -0.90 24.13
CA SER A 187 12.38 -2.26 24.58
C SER A 187 12.82 -3.15 23.39
N TRP A 188 13.75 -2.63 22.60
CA TRP A 188 14.15 -3.18 21.29
C TRP A 188 14.83 -4.57 21.30
N GLN A 189 15.11 -5.12 22.48
CA GLN A 189 15.83 -6.38 22.67
C GLN A 189 14.93 -7.46 23.27
N THR A 190 13.67 -7.13 23.56
CA THR A 190 12.69 -8.07 24.11
C THR A 190 11.58 -8.27 23.09
N PRO A 191 11.59 -9.41 22.38
CA PRO A 191 10.50 -9.78 21.49
C PRO A 191 9.18 -9.89 22.25
N ILE A 192 8.09 -9.52 21.60
CA ILE A 192 6.73 -9.69 22.15
C ILE A 192 5.96 -10.81 21.48
N TRP A 193 6.47 -11.38 20.39
CA TRP A 193 5.81 -12.49 19.71
C TRP A 193 5.87 -13.78 20.54
N HIS A 194 4.76 -14.51 20.58
CA HIS A 194 4.65 -15.84 21.15
C HIS A 194 3.50 -16.63 20.51
N SER A 195 3.41 -17.92 20.81
CA SER A 195 2.50 -18.87 20.13
C SER A 195 1.00 -18.63 20.31
N ASP A 196 0.59 -17.66 21.13
CA ASP A 196 -0.81 -17.37 21.45
C ASP A 196 -1.10 -15.85 21.42
N VAL A 197 -0.25 -15.08 20.75
CA VAL A 197 -0.47 -13.63 20.60
C VAL A 197 -1.82 -13.35 19.98
N THR A 198 -2.41 -12.22 20.37
CA THR A 198 -3.60 -11.65 19.74
C THR A 198 -3.18 -10.44 18.94
N ILE A 199 -3.43 -10.47 17.63
CA ILE A 199 -3.12 -9.35 16.74
C ILE A 199 -4.40 -8.53 16.61
N GLU A 200 -4.49 -7.42 17.33
CA GLU A 200 -5.66 -6.53 17.26
C GLU A 200 -5.68 -5.75 15.95
N GLY A 201 -4.50 -5.38 15.46
CA GLY A 201 -4.33 -4.72 14.18
C GLY A 201 -2.87 -4.63 13.78
N VAL A 202 -2.66 -4.41 12.49
CA VAL A 202 -1.37 -4.09 11.91
C VAL A 202 -1.37 -2.62 11.47
N GLY A 203 -0.21 -2.04 11.35
CA GLY A 203 -0.02 -0.65 11.02
C GLY A 203 1.33 -0.44 10.36
N VAL A 204 1.59 0.80 10.03
CA VAL A 204 2.78 1.17 9.28
C VAL A 204 3.28 2.54 9.69
N HIS A 205 4.59 2.67 9.68
CA HIS A 205 5.28 3.93 9.61
C HIS A 205 6.01 4.00 8.26
N VAL A 206 5.56 4.85 7.34
CA VAL A 206 6.29 5.16 6.10
C VAL A 206 6.77 6.59 6.19
N SER A 207 8.05 6.84 5.94
CA SER A 207 8.64 8.17 6.15
C SER A 207 9.79 8.46 5.20
N THR A 208 9.87 9.71 4.75
CA THR A 208 11.06 10.27 4.07
C THR A 208 12.14 10.70 5.08
N GLY A 209 11.84 10.61 6.39
CA GLY A 209 12.74 10.80 7.53
C GLY A 209 12.90 12.25 8.01
N GLU A 210 13.23 12.43 9.29
CA GLU A 210 13.66 13.73 9.86
C GLU A 210 15.17 13.65 10.16
N ASN A 211 16.00 14.15 9.23
CA ASN A 211 17.46 13.94 9.24
C ASN A 211 17.88 12.46 9.34
N PRO A 212 17.33 11.59 8.48
CA PRO A 212 17.62 10.17 8.57
C PRO A 212 19.08 9.87 8.24
N TYR A 213 19.63 8.83 8.89
CA TYR A 213 20.92 8.27 8.52
C TYR A 213 20.84 6.73 8.47
N PRO A 214 21.10 6.11 7.30
CA PRO A 214 21.42 6.75 6.01
C PRO A 214 20.29 7.66 5.47
N GLY A 215 20.63 8.60 4.59
CA GLY A 215 19.60 9.43 3.95
C GLY A 215 18.72 8.61 3.01
N VAL A 216 17.45 8.97 2.88
CA VAL A 216 16.57 8.53 1.79
C VAL A 216 16.17 9.75 0.95
N ASP A 217 15.70 9.54 -0.28
CA ASP A 217 15.58 10.60 -1.29
C ASP A 217 14.17 10.81 -1.85
N ALA A 218 13.16 10.07 -1.38
CA ALA A 218 11.76 10.33 -1.70
C ALA A 218 11.32 11.74 -1.23
N SER A 219 10.55 12.42 -2.08
CA SER A 219 9.98 13.74 -1.80
C SER A 219 8.54 13.72 -1.28
N TYR A 220 7.89 12.56 -1.37
CA TYR A 220 6.57 12.26 -0.83
C TYR A 220 6.46 10.78 -0.43
N VAL A 221 5.38 10.45 0.27
CA VAL A 221 4.97 9.09 0.58
C VAL A 221 3.77 8.73 -0.29
N GLU A 222 3.90 7.65 -1.04
CA GLU A 222 2.82 6.89 -1.67
C GLU A 222 3.17 5.40 -1.59
N PHE A 223 2.45 4.65 -0.74
CA PHE A 223 2.84 3.29 -0.38
C PHE A 223 1.63 2.40 -0.17
N TRP A 224 1.71 1.17 -0.65
CA TRP A 224 0.65 0.18 -0.55
C TRP A 224 1.10 -1.03 0.26
N ILE A 225 0.17 -1.58 1.04
CA ILE A 225 0.37 -2.82 1.80
C ILE A 225 -0.84 -3.73 1.57
N ASP A 226 -0.54 -5.00 1.33
CA ASP A 226 -1.52 -6.06 1.11
C ASP A 226 -1.01 -7.37 1.73
N ASN A 227 -1.89 -8.38 1.80
CA ASN A 227 -1.57 -9.75 2.18
C ASN A 227 -0.72 -9.87 3.47
N PHE A 228 -1.35 -9.77 4.63
CA PHE A 228 -0.69 -10.10 5.89
C PHE A 228 -0.51 -11.62 6.00
N PHE A 229 0.75 -12.08 6.06
CA PHE A 229 1.08 -13.50 6.09
C PHE A 229 2.03 -13.90 7.22
N VAL A 230 2.09 -15.20 7.47
CA VAL A 230 3.10 -15.84 8.33
C VAL A 230 3.89 -16.88 7.54
N PHE A 231 5.13 -17.10 7.95
CA PHE A 231 6.02 -18.11 7.38
C PHE A 231 6.82 -18.83 8.47
N SER A 232 6.85 -20.16 8.40
CA SER A 232 7.51 -21.05 9.36
C SER A 232 8.62 -21.91 8.75
N GLY A 233 8.92 -21.72 7.45
CA GLY A 233 9.89 -22.52 6.72
C GLY A 233 11.29 -21.92 6.68
N GLU A 234 12.23 -22.71 6.18
CA GLU A 234 13.55 -22.20 5.80
C GLU A 234 13.49 -21.60 4.39
N PHE A 235 14.23 -20.52 4.16
CA PHE A 235 14.44 -20.01 2.82
C PHE A 235 15.39 -20.93 2.05
N PRO A 236 15.12 -21.21 0.76
CA PRO A 236 16.07 -21.94 -0.06
C PRO A 236 17.35 -21.11 -0.27
N GLU A 237 18.45 -21.77 -0.63
CA GLU A 237 19.69 -21.06 -1.00
C GLU A 237 19.43 -20.11 -2.17
N TYR A 238 19.74 -18.82 -1.96
CA TYR A 238 19.47 -17.77 -2.93
C TYR A 238 20.44 -17.83 -4.10
N GLU A 239 19.88 -17.83 -5.31
CA GLU A 239 20.60 -17.67 -6.57
C GLU A 239 19.94 -16.54 -7.35
N ALA A 240 20.69 -15.48 -7.64
CA ALA A 240 20.13 -14.30 -8.30
C ALA A 240 19.52 -14.69 -9.67
N PRO A 241 18.30 -14.24 -9.99
CA PRO A 241 17.71 -14.45 -11.31
C PRO A 241 18.57 -13.81 -12.41
N GLU A 242 18.66 -14.45 -13.57
CA GLU A 242 19.41 -13.90 -14.70
C GLU A 242 18.84 -12.54 -15.12
N THR A 243 19.67 -11.49 -15.11
CA THR A 243 19.26 -10.19 -15.64
C THR A 243 19.05 -10.33 -17.15
N PRO A 244 17.86 -10.00 -17.69
CA PRO A 244 17.63 -10.07 -19.12
C PRO A 244 18.62 -9.14 -19.85
N VAL A 245 19.40 -9.71 -20.76
CA VAL A 245 20.33 -8.95 -21.59
C VAL A 245 19.52 -7.96 -22.43
N PRO A 246 19.85 -6.65 -22.44
CA PRO A 246 19.14 -5.68 -23.27
C PRO A 246 19.21 -6.14 -24.72
N THR A 247 18.03 -6.38 -25.30
CA THR A 247 17.93 -6.73 -26.71
C THR A 247 18.31 -5.48 -27.49
N ASN A 248 19.40 -5.53 -28.27
CA ASN A 248 19.78 -4.41 -29.12
C ASN A 248 18.61 -4.07 -30.05
N THR A 249 17.92 -2.96 -29.78
CA THR A 249 16.94 -2.39 -30.70
C THR A 249 17.66 -2.14 -32.02
N PRO A 250 17.23 -2.74 -33.14
CA PRO A 250 17.88 -2.50 -34.42
C PRO A 250 17.83 -1.01 -34.74
N THR A 251 19.00 -0.41 -34.95
CA THR A 251 19.12 0.99 -35.36
C THR A 251 18.27 1.21 -36.62
N PRO A 252 17.31 2.17 -36.61
CA PRO A 252 16.54 2.48 -37.80
C PRO A 252 17.50 2.87 -38.93
N THR A 253 17.41 2.16 -40.05
CA THR A 253 18.20 2.47 -41.24
C THR A 253 17.81 3.89 -41.70
N PRO A 254 18.76 4.81 -41.90
CA PRO A 254 18.42 6.16 -42.35
C PRO A 254 17.68 6.08 -43.68
N THR A 255 16.43 6.54 -43.66
CA THR A 255 15.63 6.71 -44.87
C THR A 255 16.22 7.88 -45.64
N SER A 256 16.63 7.65 -46.88
CA SER A 256 17.14 8.70 -47.75
C SER A 256 16.04 9.73 -48.02
N THR A 257 16.27 10.96 -47.58
CA THR A 257 15.40 12.10 -47.88
C THR A 257 15.38 12.34 -49.40
N PRO A 258 14.19 12.44 -50.04
CA PRO A 258 14.11 12.85 -51.44
C PRO A 258 14.66 14.25 -51.64
N LYS A 259 15.47 14.41 -52.70
CA LYS A 259 16.14 15.64 -53.11
C LYS A 259 15.13 16.73 -53.50
N ASP A 260 15.42 17.96 -53.06
CA ASP A 260 14.62 19.18 -53.26
C ASP A 260 14.04 19.34 -54.67
N THR A 261 12.75 19.68 -54.71
CA THR A 261 12.06 20.18 -55.92
C THR A 261 12.20 21.70 -55.96
N PRO A 262 12.57 22.31 -57.10
CA PRO A 262 12.86 23.74 -57.16
C PRO A 262 11.59 24.62 -57.09
N THR A 263 11.70 25.68 -56.29
CA THR A 263 10.70 26.74 -56.08
C THR A 263 10.46 27.57 -57.35
N PRO A 264 9.20 27.91 -57.72
CA PRO A 264 8.92 28.92 -58.73
C PRO A 264 9.10 30.34 -58.18
N GLN A 265 9.70 31.22 -58.97
CA GLN A 265 9.98 32.62 -58.65
C GLN A 265 9.04 33.58 -59.42
N LYS A 266 8.82 34.78 -58.83
CA LYS A 266 8.12 36.02 -59.30
C LYS A 266 6.60 36.08 -59.07
N SER A 267 6.01 37.22 -58.70
CA SER A 267 6.32 38.61 -59.07
C SER A 267 6.03 39.62 -57.96
N ALA A 268 6.74 40.75 -57.98
CA ALA A 268 6.53 41.92 -57.13
C ALA A 268 5.56 42.91 -57.80
N GLU A 269 4.71 43.57 -57.00
CA GLU A 269 4.16 44.89 -57.36
C GLU A 269 3.78 45.73 -56.11
N SER A 270 4.52 46.84 -55.96
CA SER A 270 4.20 48.21 -55.50
C SER A 270 3.27 48.53 -54.30
N THR A 271 3.90 49.07 -53.24
CA THR A 271 3.71 50.38 -52.55
C THR A 271 2.35 50.83 -51.97
N GLN A 272 2.28 51.01 -50.64
CA GLN A 272 1.90 52.28 -49.97
C GLN A 272 2.22 52.28 -48.45
N LYS A 273 2.79 53.38 -47.96
CA LYS A 273 2.92 53.88 -46.56
C LYS A 273 2.07 55.18 -46.50
N PRO A 274 1.38 55.64 -45.42
CA PRO A 274 1.81 55.84 -44.01
C PRO A 274 0.70 55.50 -42.97
N ASP A 275 0.76 55.65 -41.65
CA ASP A 275 1.67 56.25 -40.66
C ASP A 275 1.36 55.62 -39.28
N GLU A 276 2.20 55.96 -38.30
CA GLU A 276 2.21 55.71 -36.84
C GLU A 276 0.91 55.35 -36.10
N THR A 277 1.00 54.44 -35.09
CA THR A 277 0.85 54.70 -33.63
C THR A 277 0.34 53.44 -32.87
N LYS A 278 1.09 52.99 -31.83
CA LYS A 278 0.74 52.28 -30.55
C LYS A 278 -0.36 51.18 -30.57
N THR A 279 -0.30 50.02 -29.90
CA THR A 279 0.06 49.69 -28.50
C THR A 279 -0.09 48.17 -28.32
N ASP A 280 0.54 47.64 -27.27
CA ASP A 280 0.16 46.48 -26.43
C ASP A 280 0.40 45.03 -26.89
N ASP A 281 1.18 44.36 -26.03
CA ASP A 281 1.17 42.94 -25.70
C ASP A 281 -0.25 42.43 -25.42
N ASP A 282 -0.60 41.23 -25.93
CA ASP A 282 -0.95 40.11 -25.05
C ASP A 282 -1.33 38.83 -25.80
N LYS A 283 -0.88 37.72 -25.21
CA LYS A 283 -1.13 36.34 -25.63
C LYS A 283 -2.52 35.89 -25.14
N PHE A 284 -3.25 35.22 -26.03
CA PHE A 284 -4.28 34.18 -25.85
C PHE A 284 -5.08 34.09 -24.53
N PRO A 285 -6.42 34.21 -24.57
CA PRO A 285 -7.30 33.82 -23.46
C PRO A 285 -7.63 32.31 -23.49
N ILE A 286 -7.36 31.63 -22.38
CA ILE A 286 -7.97 30.35 -21.97
C ILE A 286 -9.09 30.66 -20.97
N VAL A 287 -10.20 29.89 -21.03
CA VAL A 287 -11.28 29.62 -20.03
C VAL A 287 -12.66 29.64 -20.75
N PRO A 288 -13.68 28.76 -20.46
CA PRO A 288 -13.93 27.98 -19.22
C PRO A 288 -14.42 26.51 -19.36
N VAL A 289 -14.13 25.68 -18.35
CA VAL A 289 -14.97 24.52 -17.95
C VAL A 289 -15.06 24.46 -16.42
N VAL A 290 -16.02 25.18 -15.81
CA VAL A 290 -16.32 25.10 -14.35
C VAL A 290 -17.84 25.15 -14.10
N ILE A 291 -18.64 24.33 -14.80
CA ILE A 291 -20.10 24.28 -14.54
C ILE A 291 -20.59 22.86 -14.15
N GLY A 292 -19.77 21.82 -14.24
CA GLY A 292 -20.22 20.44 -13.96
C GLY A 292 -20.34 20.05 -12.47
N ALA A 293 -19.51 20.60 -11.58
CA ALA A 293 -19.37 20.07 -10.21
C ALA A 293 -20.42 20.60 -9.20
N ALA A 294 -20.99 21.78 -9.43
CA ALA A 294 -21.90 22.40 -8.45
C ALA A 294 -23.31 21.76 -8.44
N VAL A 295 -23.73 21.10 -9.53
CA VAL A 295 -25.09 20.52 -9.64
C VAL A 295 -25.20 19.18 -8.90
N LEU A 296 -24.12 18.39 -8.83
CA LEU A 296 -24.12 17.09 -8.17
C LEU A 296 -24.18 17.18 -6.64
N VAL A 297 -23.51 18.18 -6.06
CA VAL A 297 -23.52 18.40 -4.60
C VAL A 297 -24.90 18.84 -4.11
N ALA A 298 -25.61 19.67 -4.87
CA ALA A 298 -26.96 20.11 -4.51
C ALA A 298 -27.99 18.96 -4.51
N ALA A 299 -27.87 18.01 -5.44
CA ALA A 299 -28.77 16.85 -5.50
C ALA A 299 -28.56 15.89 -4.32
N ALA A 300 -27.31 15.62 -3.92
CA ALA A 300 -26.99 14.75 -2.80
C ALA A 300 -27.52 15.30 -1.46
N VAL A 301 -27.40 16.61 -1.23
CA VAL A 301 -27.90 17.26 -0.01
C VAL A 301 -29.42 17.17 0.10
N VAL A 302 -30.16 17.33 -1.01
CA VAL A 302 -31.62 17.21 -1.02
C VAL A 302 -32.06 15.78 -0.69
N VAL A 303 -31.37 14.77 -1.20
CA VAL A 303 -31.67 13.36 -0.91
C VAL A 303 -31.46 13.05 0.58
N VAL A 304 -30.35 13.50 1.18
CA VAL A 304 -30.07 13.29 2.62
C VAL A 304 -31.11 13.97 3.51
N ILE A 305 -31.57 15.17 3.14
CA ILE A 305 -32.61 15.89 3.90
C ILE A 305 -33.96 15.17 3.83
N ILE A 306 -34.31 14.57 2.67
CA ILE A 306 -35.56 13.82 2.52
C ILE A 306 -35.53 12.52 3.33
N PHE A 307 -34.40 11.80 3.37
CA PHE A 307 -34.28 10.57 4.15
C PHE A 307 -34.26 10.81 5.67
N LYS A 308 -33.70 11.93 6.14
CA LYS A 308 -33.72 12.27 7.58
C LYS A 308 -35.09 12.68 8.11
N LYS A 309 -36.04 13.10 7.26
CA LYS A 309 -37.38 13.54 7.70
C LYS A 309 -38.42 12.41 7.83
N LYS A 310 -38.07 11.15 7.54
CA LYS A 310 -38.99 10.00 7.59
C LYS A 310 -38.77 9.02 8.75
N LYS A 311 -38.03 9.42 9.80
CA LYS A 311 -38.02 8.71 11.09
C LYS A 311 -38.76 9.53 12.13
#